data_AF-A0A962H0V8-F1
#
_entry.id   AF-A0A962H0V8-F1
#
_cell.length_a   1.000
_cell.length_b   1.000
_cell.length_c   1.000
_cell.angle_alpha   90.00
_cell.angle_beta   90.00
_cell.angle_gamma   90.00
#
_symmetry.space_group_name_H-M   'P 1'
#
loop_
_entity.id
_entity.type
_entity.pdbx_description
1 polymer ?
#
loop_
_entity_poly.entity_id
_entity_poly.type
_entity_poly.pdbx_seq_one_letter_code
_entity_poly.pdbx_strand_id
1 'polypeptide(L)'
;MTTGTTELVSILAGNYMQPLGLLIERLVAKQREGLPGIKANEHETDWAISSILIAVVMFEGWLMRVRYDLGANAPNEHQALAFYTALQQRYLLPDVTEAFVMRDIVAHNHLWGTTFAWNETGHQHIGSSFKIGGDKKFRQVVDLNTGLTKDHQLHVNPKLIDRGDVKKVLKIILAAMQALEHHQLLMVQALRTTAWLYPGGKVTRQGTQPYRLSDLIDLI
;
A
#
# COMPACT_ATOMS: atom_id res chain seq x y z
N MET A 1 4.27 -49.20 5.43
CA MET A 1 4.01 -47.78 5.75
C MET A 1 4.92 -46.95 4.86
N THR A 2 4.39 -46.19 3.91
CA THR A 2 5.20 -45.29 3.08
C THR A 2 5.56 -44.06 3.89
N THR A 3 6.83 -43.90 4.20
CA THR A 3 7.39 -42.67 4.77
C THR A 3 7.38 -41.59 3.70
N GLY A 4 6.47 -40.62 3.82
CA GLY A 4 6.45 -39.41 3.00
C GLY A 4 7.05 -38.23 3.76
N THR A 5 7.70 -37.31 3.06
CA THR A 5 8.14 -36.02 3.60
C THR A 5 7.08 -34.96 3.35
N THR A 6 6.68 -34.24 4.40
CA THR A 6 5.78 -33.08 4.30
C THR A 6 6.60 -31.79 4.42
N GLU A 7 6.45 -30.87 3.49
CA GLU A 7 7.07 -29.54 3.54
C GLU A 7 6.05 -28.49 4.00
N LEU A 8 6.48 -27.59 4.90
CA LEU A 8 5.69 -26.45 5.36
C LEU A 8 6.27 -25.16 4.79
N VAL A 9 5.48 -24.45 3.99
CA VAL A 9 5.85 -23.16 3.40
C VAL A 9 5.14 -22.06 4.18
N SER A 10 5.89 -21.06 4.66
CA SER A 10 5.34 -19.97 5.46
C SER A 10 5.63 -18.61 4.83
N ILE A 11 4.66 -17.70 4.95
CA ILE A 11 4.76 -16.30 4.56
C ILE A 11 4.00 -15.44 5.59
N LEU A 12 4.41 -14.18 5.76
CA LEU A 12 3.79 -13.26 6.73
C LEU A 12 2.71 -12.36 6.12
N ALA A 13 2.39 -12.51 4.83
CA ALA A 13 1.51 -11.58 4.11
C ALA A 13 0.17 -11.38 4.83
N GLY A 14 -0.52 -12.47 5.16
CA GLY A 14 -1.80 -12.40 5.90
C GLY A 14 -1.68 -11.80 7.31
N ASN A 15 -0.52 -11.89 7.96
CA ASN A 15 -0.31 -11.36 9.32
C ASN A 15 -0.26 -9.82 9.34
N TYR A 16 -0.01 -9.16 8.21
CA TYR A 16 -0.01 -7.70 8.11
C TYR A 16 -1.41 -7.08 8.14
N MET A 17 -2.47 -7.87 7.94
CA MET A 17 -3.85 -7.35 7.92
C MET A 17 -4.27 -6.76 9.27
N GLN A 18 -3.90 -7.40 10.39
CA GLN A 18 -4.21 -6.90 11.73
C GLN A 18 -3.54 -5.56 12.04
N PRO A 19 -2.20 -5.40 11.92
CA PRO A 19 -1.57 -4.11 12.15
C PRO A 19 -2.07 -3.05 11.16
N LEU A 20 -2.32 -3.41 9.89
CA LEU A 20 -2.92 -2.48 8.93
C LEU A 20 -4.28 -1.95 9.42
N GLY A 21 -5.19 -2.83 9.83
CA GLY A 21 -6.49 -2.41 10.33
C GLY A 21 -6.41 -1.50 11.56
N LEU A 22 -5.50 -1.81 12.50
CA LEU A 22 -5.26 -0.93 13.66
C LEU A 22 -4.73 0.45 13.24
N LEU A 23 -3.84 0.54 12.25
CA LEU A 23 -3.34 1.82 11.73
C LEU A 23 -4.49 2.63 11.10
N ILE A 24 -5.37 1.99 10.33
CA ILE A 24 -6.54 2.65 9.72
C ILE A 24 -7.53 3.13 10.78
N GLU A 25 -7.85 2.32 11.80
CA GLU A 25 -8.71 2.75 12.91
C GLU A 25 -8.15 4.02 13.59
N ARG A 26 -6.83 4.08 13.79
CA ARG A 26 -6.17 5.25 14.37
C ARG A 26 -6.19 6.46 13.45
N LEU A 27 -5.99 6.24 12.15
CA LEU A 27 -6.06 7.27 11.12
C LEU A 27 -7.46 7.92 11.07
N VAL A 28 -8.51 7.10 11.03
CA VAL A 28 -9.91 7.57 10.91
C VAL A 28 -10.40 8.23 12.19
N ALA A 29 -9.96 7.75 13.36
CA ALA A 29 -10.31 8.35 14.66
C ALA A 29 -9.74 9.76 14.87
N LYS A 30 -8.83 10.24 14.02
CA LYS A 30 -8.27 11.59 14.11
C LYS A 30 -9.07 12.58 13.27
N GLN A 31 -9.38 13.72 13.86
CA GLN A 31 -9.92 14.86 13.14
C GLN A 31 -8.86 15.40 12.17
N ARG A 32 -9.31 15.80 10.97
CA ARG A 32 -8.45 16.48 10.00
C ARG A 32 -8.27 17.92 10.44
N GLU A 33 -7.07 18.26 10.88
CA GLU A 33 -6.71 19.60 11.40
C GLU A 33 -5.62 20.27 10.57
N GLY A 34 -5.12 19.61 9.52
CA GLY A 34 -4.08 20.18 8.68
C GLY A 34 -4.58 21.28 7.76
N LEU A 35 -3.63 22.10 7.33
CA LEU A 35 -3.85 23.16 6.36
C LEU A 35 -3.83 22.55 4.95
N PRO A 36 -4.92 22.66 4.16
CA PRO A 36 -5.00 22.12 2.81
C PRO A 36 -3.80 22.53 1.95
N GLY A 37 -3.18 21.57 1.27
CA GLY A 37 -2.00 21.80 0.44
C GLY A 37 -0.69 22.01 1.20
N ILE A 38 -0.71 22.23 2.51
CA ILE A 38 0.49 22.54 3.30
C ILE A 38 0.94 21.34 4.13
N LYS A 39 -0.02 20.70 4.81
CA LYS A 39 0.22 19.56 5.68
C LYS A 39 -1.10 18.85 5.92
N ALA A 40 -1.13 17.52 5.79
CA ALA A 40 -2.34 16.74 6.03
C ALA A 40 -2.85 16.85 7.48
N ASN A 41 -1.94 16.60 8.44
CA ASN A 41 -1.95 16.86 9.89
C ASN A 41 -0.69 16.13 10.43
N GLU A 42 -0.03 16.65 11.46
CA GLU A 42 1.20 16.06 12.03
C GLU A 42 1.00 14.59 12.42
N HIS A 43 -0.16 14.26 12.97
CA HIS A 43 -0.48 12.88 13.35
C HIS A 43 -1.13 12.05 12.23
N GLU A 44 -1.82 12.69 11.28
CA GLU A 44 -2.46 11.97 10.16
C GLU A 44 -1.40 11.39 9.22
N THR A 45 -0.36 12.16 8.93
CA THR A 45 0.74 11.72 8.07
C THR A 45 1.41 10.45 8.63
N ASP A 46 1.68 10.36 9.93
CA ASP A 46 2.35 9.20 10.53
C ASP A 46 1.55 7.90 10.34
N TRP A 47 0.25 7.94 10.59
CA TRP A 47 -0.63 6.78 10.37
C TRP A 47 -0.80 6.47 8.89
N ALA A 48 -0.90 7.50 8.04
CA ALA A 48 -1.09 7.34 6.61
C ALA A 48 0.12 6.68 5.94
N ILE A 49 1.34 7.20 6.16
CA ILE A 49 2.57 6.64 5.58
C ILE A 49 2.82 5.22 6.08
N SER A 50 2.54 4.95 7.37
CA SER A 50 2.68 3.62 7.96
C SER A 50 1.69 2.63 7.33
N SER A 51 0.45 3.06 7.10
CA SER A 51 -0.59 2.23 6.49
C SER A 51 -0.24 1.89 5.04
N ILE A 52 0.23 2.86 4.26
CA ILE A 52 0.69 2.65 2.88
C ILE A 52 1.85 1.65 2.85
N LEU A 53 2.85 1.83 3.72
CA LEU A 53 4.01 0.94 3.78
C LEU A 53 3.59 -0.50 4.10
N ILE A 54 2.79 -0.70 5.14
CA ILE A 54 2.32 -2.03 5.54
C ILE A 54 1.44 -2.66 4.45
N ALA A 55 0.56 -1.90 3.81
CA ALA A 55 -0.30 -2.42 2.75
C ALA A 55 0.50 -2.91 1.53
N VAL A 56 1.50 -2.14 1.08
CA VAL A 56 2.32 -2.52 -0.07
C VAL A 56 3.23 -3.71 0.29
N VAL A 57 3.85 -3.72 1.48
CA VAL A 57 4.66 -4.87 1.95
C VAL A 57 3.83 -6.14 2.09
N MET A 58 2.57 -6.02 2.55
CA MET A 58 1.62 -7.12 2.57
C MET A 58 1.41 -7.69 1.16
N PHE A 59 1.21 -6.81 0.18
CA PHE A 59 1.03 -7.22 -1.22
C PHE A 59 2.30 -7.88 -1.78
N GLU A 60 3.50 -7.33 -1.51
CA GLU A 60 4.78 -7.96 -1.88
C GLU A 60 4.90 -9.38 -1.32
N GLY A 61 4.49 -9.58 -0.06
CA GLY A 61 4.46 -10.91 0.57
C GLY A 61 3.53 -11.90 -0.15
N TRP A 62 2.36 -11.44 -0.61
CA TRP A 62 1.47 -12.27 -1.41
C TRP A 62 2.08 -12.60 -2.77
N LEU A 63 2.76 -11.66 -3.44
CA LEU A 63 3.46 -11.93 -4.69
C LEU A 63 4.57 -12.96 -4.55
N MET A 64 5.25 -13.01 -3.40
CA MET A 64 6.21 -14.10 -3.12
C MET A 64 5.52 -15.46 -3.03
N ARG A 65 4.31 -15.53 -2.46
CA ARG A 65 3.53 -16.75 -2.46
C ARG A 65 3.10 -17.15 -3.87
N VAL A 66 2.59 -16.20 -4.67
CA VAL A 66 2.26 -16.45 -6.08
C VAL A 66 3.48 -16.99 -6.84
N ARG A 67 4.66 -16.40 -6.64
CA ARG A 67 5.90 -16.88 -7.25
C ARG A 67 6.22 -18.31 -6.86
N TYR A 68 6.12 -18.62 -5.56
CA TYR A 68 6.35 -19.98 -5.05
C TYR A 68 5.39 -20.98 -5.69
N ASP A 69 4.09 -20.66 -5.72
CA ASP A 69 3.06 -21.55 -6.25
C ASP A 69 3.21 -21.77 -7.77
N LEU A 70 3.72 -20.79 -8.52
CA LEU A 70 4.05 -20.93 -9.93
C LEU A 70 5.31 -21.78 -10.19
N GLY A 71 6.21 -21.92 -9.21
CA GLY A 71 7.44 -22.70 -9.31
C GLY A 71 8.27 -22.34 -10.54
N ALA A 72 8.62 -23.36 -11.34
CA ALA A 72 9.41 -23.19 -12.57
C ALA A 72 8.73 -22.33 -13.65
N ASN A 73 7.41 -22.13 -13.58
CA ASN A 73 6.67 -21.29 -14.53
C ASN A 73 6.71 -19.79 -14.17
N ALA A 74 7.20 -19.46 -12.98
CA ALA A 74 7.31 -18.08 -12.52
C ALA A 74 8.28 -17.26 -13.41
N PRO A 75 7.94 -16.01 -13.75
CA PRO A 75 8.92 -15.09 -14.31
C PRO A 75 10.18 -14.99 -13.45
N ASN A 76 11.35 -14.98 -14.09
CA ASN A 76 12.66 -14.90 -13.43
C ASN A 76 13.01 -13.44 -13.04
N GLU A 77 12.15 -12.83 -12.24
CA GLU A 77 12.29 -11.46 -11.77
C GLU A 77 12.41 -11.46 -10.26
N HIS A 78 13.49 -10.90 -9.70
CA HIS A 78 13.68 -10.93 -8.25
C HIS A 78 12.81 -9.92 -7.53
N GLN A 79 12.69 -8.71 -8.06
CA GLN A 79 11.91 -7.62 -7.46
C GLN A 79 10.41 -7.85 -7.61
N ALA A 80 9.63 -7.55 -6.56
CA ALA A 80 8.19 -7.81 -6.54
C ALA A 80 7.43 -7.06 -7.65
N LEU A 81 7.73 -5.77 -7.87
CA LEU A 81 7.13 -5.00 -8.96
C LEU A 81 7.48 -5.57 -10.33
N ALA A 82 8.77 -5.86 -10.58
CA ALA A 82 9.21 -6.43 -11.85
C ALA A 82 8.53 -7.78 -12.14
N PHE A 83 8.41 -8.63 -11.11
CA PHE A 83 7.66 -9.88 -11.19
C PHE A 83 6.18 -9.67 -11.51
N TYR A 84 5.52 -8.71 -10.85
CA TYR A 84 4.13 -8.38 -11.15
C TYR A 84 3.95 -7.82 -12.58
N THR A 85 4.86 -6.95 -13.03
CA THR A 85 4.88 -6.45 -14.41
C THR A 85 5.08 -7.58 -15.43
N ALA A 86 5.91 -8.58 -15.12
CA ALA A 86 6.04 -9.76 -15.97
C ALA A 86 4.76 -10.62 -15.97
N LEU A 87 4.01 -10.68 -14.87
CA LEU A 87 2.68 -11.30 -14.86
C LEU A 87 1.67 -10.52 -15.72
N GLN A 88 1.73 -9.18 -15.75
CA GLN A 88 0.87 -8.35 -16.61
C GLN A 88 1.04 -8.63 -18.11
N GLN A 89 2.20 -9.17 -18.53
CA GLN A 89 2.40 -9.59 -19.91
C GLN A 89 1.61 -10.86 -20.27
N ARG A 90 1.18 -11.62 -19.28
CA ARG A 90 0.47 -12.91 -19.44
C ARG A 90 -1.01 -12.82 -19.02
N TYR A 91 -1.32 -11.95 -18.06
CA TYR A 91 -2.64 -11.83 -17.45
C TYR A 91 -3.10 -10.38 -17.48
N LEU A 92 -4.40 -10.16 -17.66
CA LEU A 92 -4.98 -8.83 -17.52
C LEU A 92 -5.03 -8.45 -16.04
N LEU A 93 -3.99 -7.74 -15.58
CA LEU A 93 -3.86 -7.26 -14.19
C LEU A 93 -3.72 -5.72 -14.18
N PRO A 94 -4.34 -5.03 -13.20
CA PRO A 94 -4.25 -3.57 -13.10
C PRO A 94 -2.81 -3.12 -12.78
N ASP A 95 -2.46 -1.89 -13.16
CA ASP A 95 -1.17 -1.31 -12.81
C ASP A 95 -1.09 -0.99 -11.30
N VAL A 96 0.02 -1.38 -10.69
CA VAL A 96 0.33 -1.18 -9.27
C VAL A 96 1.56 -0.29 -9.06
N THR A 97 2.16 0.22 -10.14
CA THR A 97 3.44 0.93 -10.11
C THR A 97 3.41 2.12 -9.15
N GLU A 98 2.34 2.91 -9.16
CA GLU A 98 2.22 4.06 -8.26
C GLU A 98 2.18 3.65 -6.78
N ALA A 99 1.54 2.54 -6.42
CA ALA A 99 1.55 2.03 -5.05
C ALA A 99 2.97 1.61 -4.60
N PHE A 100 3.74 0.96 -5.48
CA PHE A 100 5.14 0.65 -5.21
C PHE A 100 6.01 1.91 -5.10
N VAL A 101 5.75 2.92 -5.91
CA VAL A 101 6.44 4.22 -5.80
C VAL A 101 6.14 4.91 -4.47
N MET A 102 4.90 4.87 -3.99
CA MET A 102 4.54 5.40 -2.67
C MET A 102 5.32 4.70 -1.55
N ARG A 103 5.43 3.36 -1.61
CA ARG A 103 6.27 2.60 -0.68
C ARG A 103 7.73 3.02 -0.74
N ASP A 104 8.29 3.21 -1.93
CA ASP A 104 9.70 3.62 -2.08
C ASP A 104 9.96 5.03 -1.55
N ILE A 105 9.03 5.97 -1.76
CA ILE A 105 9.10 7.33 -1.22
C ILE A 105 9.19 7.30 0.31
N VAL A 106 8.33 6.50 0.95
CA VAL A 106 8.27 6.37 2.41
C VAL A 106 9.47 5.60 2.94
N ALA A 107 9.79 4.44 2.36
CA ALA A 107 10.85 3.56 2.84
C ALA A 107 12.26 4.14 2.65
N HIS A 108 12.48 4.93 1.58
CA HIS A 108 13.78 5.52 1.27
C HIS A 108 13.86 7.02 1.61
N ASN A 109 12.85 7.58 2.28
CA ASN A 109 12.82 8.97 2.75
C ASN A 109 13.19 10.00 1.65
N HIS A 110 12.49 9.94 0.51
CA HIS A 110 12.70 10.91 -0.56
C HIS A 110 12.56 12.34 -0.04
N LEU A 111 13.52 13.20 -0.38
CA LEU A 111 13.58 14.56 0.16
C LEU A 111 12.79 15.53 -0.72
N TRP A 112 11.90 16.27 -0.08
CA TRP A 112 11.06 17.29 -0.70
C TRP A 112 11.18 18.63 0.02
N GLY A 113 11.18 19.71 -0.75
CA GLY A 113 10.94 21.07 -0.26
C GLY A 113 9.48 21.45 -0.48
N THR A 114 8.90 22.20 0.45
CA THR A 114 7.56 22.78 0.30
C THR A 114 7.66 24.28 0.45
N THR A 115 7.04 25.03 -0.46
CA THR A 115 7.07 26.49 -0.48
C THR A 115 5.69 27.05 -0.14
N PHE A 116 5.67 28.06 0.72
CA PHE A 116 4.47 28.70 1.24
C PHE A 116 4.48 30.20 0.97
N ALA A 117 3.32 30.76 0.64
CA ALA A 117 3.06 32.18 0.58
C ALA A 117 2.26 32.55 1.83
N TRP A 118 2.52 33.75 2.32
CA TRP A 118 1.78 34.36 3.40
C TRP A 118 0.93 35.48 2.79
N ASN A 119 -0.39 35.42 3.01
CA ASN A 119 -1.29 36.52 2.71
C ASN A 119 -2.13 36.85 3.94
N GLU A 120 -2.93 37.91 3.86
CA GLU A 120 -3.78 38.40 4.97
C GLU A 120 -4.82 37.38 5.44
N THR A 121 -5.15 36.38 4.60
CA THR A 121 -6.09 35.29 4.92
C THR A 121 -5.42 34.05 5.52
N GLY A 122 -4.09 34.03 5.60
CA GLY A 122 -3.30 32.93 6.18
C GLY A 122 -2.24 32.37 5.23
N HIS A 123 -1.95 31.08 5.39
CA HIS A 123 -0.92 30.39 4.62
C HIS A 123 -1.50 29.80 3.34
N GLN A 124 -0.82 29.99 2.22
CA GLN A 124 -1.13 29.35 0.94
C GLN A 124 0.03 28.48 0.51
N HIS A 125 -0.23 27.21 0.18
CA HIS A 125 0.75 26.36 -0.50
C HIS A 125 1.01 26.90 -1.91
N ILE A 126 2.28 27.16 -2.23
CA ILE A 126 2.68 27.63 -3.57
C ILE A 126 3.18 26.46 -4.41
N GLY A 127 3.82 25.47 -3.78
CA GLY A 127 4.32 24.32 -4.51
C GLY A 127 5.19 23.38 -3.67
N SER A 128 5.47 22.23 -4.27
CA SER A 128 6.41 21.25 -3.76
C SER A 128 7.53 21.05 -4.78
N SER A 129 8.76 20.96 -4.30
CA SER A 129 9.94 20.77 -5.14
C SER A 129 10.70 19.53 -4.69
N PHE A 130 10.83 18.58 -5.60
CA PHE A 130 11.64 17.40 -5.38
C PHE A 130 13.11 17.79 -5.22
N LYS A 131 13.80 17.23 -4.21
CA LYS A 131 15.21 17.52 -3.95
C LYS A 131 16.10 16.34 -4.30
N ILE A 132 15.90 15.20 -3.63
CA ILE A 132 16.79 14.04 -3.73
C ILE A 132 15.98 12.74 -3.58
N GLY A 133 16.41 11.70 -4.30
CA GLY A 133 15.85 10.35 -4.30
C GLY A 133 15.40 9.95 -5.71
N GLY A 134 14.56 8.92 -5.80
CA GLY A 134 13.81 8.61 -7.01
C GLY A 134 14.64 7.97 -8.11
N ASP A 135 14.22 6.78 -8.52
CA ASP A 135 14.79 6.06 -9.64
C ASP A 135 14.01 6.31 -10.95
N LYS A 136 14.26 5.47 -11.96
CA LYS A 136 13.60 5.59 -13.27
C LYS A 136 12.07 5.43 -13.17
N LYS A 137 11.56 4.47 -12.38
CA LYS A 137 10.10 4.27 -12.24
C LYS A 137 9.43 5.45 -11.55
N PHE A 138 10.07 6.02 -10.53
CA PHE A 138 9.56 7.23 -9.87
C PHE A 138 9.33 8.35 -10.88
N ARG A 139 10.32 8.64 -11.74
CA ARG A 139 10.21 9.69 -12.77
C ARG A 139 9.17 9.39 -13.86
N GLN A 140 8.84 8.12 -14.08
CA GLN A 140 7.84 7.72 -15.07
C GLN A 140 6.42 8.01 -14.62
N VAL A 141 6.12 7.81 -13.33
CA VAL A 141 4.74 7.91 -12.81
C VAL A 141 4.46 9.16 -11.99
N VAL A 142 5.49 9.96 -11.67
CA VAL A 142 5.35 11.19 -10.88
C VAL A 142 5.42 12.41 -11.78
N ASP A 143 4.50 13.35 -11.57
CA ASP A 143 4.62 14.71 -12.05
C ASP A 143 5.35 15.57 -11.00
N LEU A 144 6.60 15.92 -11.32
CA LEU A 144 7.46 16.69 -10.42
C LEU A 144 7.03 18.15 -10.26
N ASN A 145 6.18 18.67 -11.15
CA ASN A 145 5.67 20.04 -11.04
C ASN A 145 4.55 20.13 -10.00
N THR A 146 3.70 19.10 -9.93
CA THR A 146 2.56 19.05 -9.01
C THR A 146 2.88 18.32 -7.72
N GLY A 147 3.89 17.45 -7.72
CA GLY A 147 4.16 16.57 -6.57
C GLY A 147 3.08 15.50 -6.41
N LEU A 148 2.43 15.11 -7.51
CA LEU A 148 1.41 14.08 -7.57
C LEU A 148 1.83 12.94 -8.49
N THR A 149 1.32 11.73 -8.26
CA THR A 149 1.37 10.68 -9.27
C THR A 149 0.38 10.97 -10.40
N LYS A 150 0.67 10.48 -11.61
CA LYS A 150 -0.05 10.87 -12.82
C LYS A 150 -1.46 10.29 -12.87
N ASP A 151 -1.63 9.03 -12.47
CA ASP A 151 -2.88 8.30 -12.71
C ASP A 151 -3.82 8.42 -11.50
N HIS A 152 -3.32 8.17 -10.29
CA HIS A 152 -4.15 8.19 -9.08
C HIS A 152 -4.06 9.49 -8.29
N GLN A 153 -3.24 10.45 -8.74
CA GLN A 153 -3.07 11.76 -8.10
C GLN A 153 -2.69 11.59 -6.62
N LEU A 154 -1.74 10.70 -6.33
CA LEU A 154 -1.23 10.44 -4.98
C LEU A 154 -0.16 11.46 -4.61
N HIS A 155 -0.21 12.01 -3.40
CA HIS A 155 0.83 12.93 -2.94
C HIS A 155 2.16 12.22 -2.75
N VAL A 156 3.19 12.63 -3.49
CA VAL A 156 4.53 12.06 -3.34
C VAL A 156 5.43 12.82 -2.38
N ASN A 157 4.99 14.01 -1.93
CA ASN A 157 5.61 14.72 -0.82
C ASN A 157 5.10 14.12 0.50
N PRO A 158 5.99 13.53 1.34
CA PRO A 158 5.56 12.85 2.56
C PRO A 158 4.70 13.69 3.51
N LYS A 159 4.89 15.01 3.56
CA LYS A 159 4.11 15.91 4.43
C LYS A 159 2.67 16.15 3.96
N LEU A 160 2.39 15.83 2.70
CA LEU A 160 1.07 15.98 2.09
C LEU A 160 0.30 14.66 2.01
N ILE A 161 0.95 13.53 2.31
CA ILE A 161 0.29 12.22 2.34
C ILE A 161 -0.79 12.21 3.44
N ASP A 162 -2.02 11.90 3.04
CA ASP A 162 -3.20 11.87 3.90
C ASP A 162 -4.02 10.57 3.77
N ARG A 163 -5.16 10.50 4.48
CA ARG A 163 -6.04 9.33 4.41
C ARG A 163 -6.61 9.05 3.02
N GLY A 164 -6.78 10.08 2.19
CA GLY A 164 -7.20 9.94 0.80
C GLY A 164 -6.18 9.17 -0.03
N ASP A 165 -4.89 9.42 0.20
CA ASP A 165 -3.81 8.65 -0.44
C ASP A 165 -3.82 7.19 0.01
N VAL A 166 -4.03 6.95 1.31
CA VAL A 166 -4.18 5.58 1.86
C VAL A 166 -5.32 4.86 1.16
N LYS A 167 -6.51 5.46 1.09
CA LYS A 167 -7.68 4.86 0.44
C LYS A 167 -7.40 4.48 -1.02
N LYS A 168 -6.74 5.35 -1.77
CA LYS A 168 -6.35 5.09 -3.16
C LYS A 168 -5.36 3.93 -3.27
N VAL A 169 -4.31 3.90 -2.44
CA VAL A 169 -3.35 2.78 -2.42
C VAL A 169 -4.02 1.45 -2.08
N LEU A 170 -4.90 1.42 -1.07
CA LEU A 170 -5.65 0.21 -0.71
C LEU A 170 -6.54 -0.26 -1.86
N LYS A 171 -7.18 0.65 -2.61
CA LYS A 171 -7.98 0.30 -3.80
C LYS A 171 -7.12 -0.32 -4.91
N ILE A 172 -5.94 0.24 -5.19
CA ILE A 172 -5.00 -0.32 -6.17
C ILE A 172 -4.62 -1.74 -5.78
N ILE A 173 -4.23 -1.95 -4.52
CA ILE A 173 -3.83 -3.28 -4.01
C ILE A 173 -5.01 -4.26 -4.03
N LEU A 174 -6.20 -3.84 -3.61
CA LEU A 174 -7.40 -4.68 -3.64
C LEU A 174 -7.72 -5.13 -5.05
N ALA A 175 -7.72 -4.21 -6.02
CA ALA A 175 -7.97 -4.53 -7.41
C ALA A 175 -6.94 -5.52 -7.97
N ALA A 176 -5.65 -5.35 -7.63
CA ALA A 176 -4.59 -6.26 -8.04
C ALA A 176 -4.76 -7.67 -7.42
N MET A 177 -5.05 -7.75 -6.12
CA MET A 177 -5.30 -9.03 -5.45
C MET A 177 -6.54 -9.74 -6.01
N GLN A 178 -7.62 -9.00 -6.29
CA GLN A 178 -8.81 -9.54 -6.94
C GLN A 178 -8.53 -10.07 -8.34
N ALA A 179 -7.73 -9.35 -9.14
CA ALA A 179 -7.33 -9.81 -10.46
C ALA A 179 -6.46 -11.08 -10.39
N LEU A 180 -5.51 -11.16 -9.45
CA LEU A 180 -4.72 -12.36 -9.22
C LEU A 180 -5.59 -13.56 -8.79
N GLU A 181 -6.57 -13.35 -7.91
CA GLU A 181 -7.53 -14.40 -7.51
C GLU A 181 -8.40 -14.85 -8.68
N HIS A 182 -8.90 -13.91 -9.50
CA HIS A 182 -9.69 -14.21 -10.69
C HIS A 182 -8.93 -15.11 -11.68
N HIS A 183 -7.63 -14.86 -11.85
CA HIS A 183 -6.74 -15.69 -12.67
C HIS A 183 -6.19 -16.92 -11.92
N GLN A 184 -6.71 -17.24 -10.72
CA GLN A 184 -6.31 -18.39 -9.89
C GLN A 184 -4.83 -18.41 -9.50
N LEU A 185 -4.17 -17.25 -9.53
CA LEU A 185 -2.77 -17.09 -9.12
C LEU A 185 -2.64 -16.88 -7.61
N LEU A 186 -3.70 -16.42 -6.98
CA LEU A 186 -3.77 -16.16 -5.55
C LEU A 186 -4.94 -16.95 -4.95
N MET A 187 -4.71 -17.56 -3.79
CA MET A 187 -5.73 -18.35 -3.11
C MET A 187 -6.89 -17.45 -2.65
N VAL A 188 -8.13 -17.92 -2.73
CA VAL A 188 -9.33 -17.20 -2.25
C VAL A 188 -9.22 -16.80 -0.77
N GLN A 189 -8.47 -17.57 0.03
CA GLN A 189 -8.22 -17.20 1.43
C GLN A 189 -7.36 -15.94 1.59
N ALA A 190 -6.59 -15.49 0.59
CA ALA A 190 -5.71 -14.32 0.69
C ALA A 190 -6.47 -12.99 0.79
N LEU A 191 -7.59 -12.85 0.06
CA LEU A 191 -8.52 -11.72 0.25
C LEU A 191 -9.35 -11.86 1.53
N ARG A 192 -9.44 -13.08 2.04
CA ARG A 192 -10.23 -13.44 3.21
C ARG A 192 -9.37 -13.77 4.42
N THR A 193 -8.08 -13.41 4.47
CA THR A 193 -7.18 -13.81 5.56
C THR A 193 -7.59 -13.14 6.85
N THR A 194 -8.54 -13.81 7.47
CA THR A 194 -8.90 -13.84 8.85
C THR A 194 -7.71 -14.46 9.58
N ALA A 195 -7.02 -13.71 10.44
CA ALA A 195 -5.95 -14.27 11.27
C ALA A 195 -6.55 -15.27 12.29
N TRP A 196 -6.79 -16.52 11.87
CA TRP A 196 -7.31 -17.62 12.73
C TRP A 196 -6.22 -18.33 13.54
N LEU A 197 -5.10 -17.66 13.86
CA LEU A 197 -4.01 -18.31 14.61
C LEU A 197 -4.05 -18.07 16.11
N TYR A 198 -5.12 -17.49 16.67
CA TYR A 198 -5.29 -17.39 18.13
C TYR A 198 -6.72 -17.68 18.60
N PRO A 199 -6.93 -18.70 19.46
CA PRO A 199 -8.11 -18.77 20.32
C PRO A 199 -7.97 -17.66 21.37
N GLY A 200 -8.43 -16.46 21.01
CA GLY A 200 -8.21 -15.20 21.73
C GLY A 200 -7.96 -13.97 20.82
N GLY A 201 -7.96 -14.14 19.49
CA GLY A 201 -7.63 -13.08 18.53
C GLY A 201 -8.57 -11.88 18.61
N LYS A 202 -8.02 -10.70 18.91
CA LYS A 202 -8.77 -9.43 18.94
C LYS A 202 -9.23 -9.02 17.53
N VAL A 203 -10.45 -9.44 17.16
CA VAL A 203 -11.67 -8.61 17.10
C VAL A 203 -11.39 -7.13 16.76
N THR A 204 -11.93 -6.62 15.65
CA THR A 204 -12.08 -5.16 15.40
C THR A 204 -12.59 -4.45 16.66
N ARG A 205 -12.46 -3.12 16.82
CA ARG A 205 -13.12 -2.45 17.97
C ARG A 205 -14.64 -2.72 18.05
N GLN A 206 -15.27 -3.17 16.97
CA GLN A 206 -16.71 -3.39 16.84
C GLN A 206 -17.15 -4.88 16.86
N GLY A 207 -16.25 -5.86 16.88
CA GLY A 207 -16.67 -7.28 16.87
C GLY A 207 -15.67 -8.30 16.32
N THR A 208 -16.00 -9.58 16.48
CA THR A 208 -15.12 -10.76 16.35
C THR A 208 -14.65 -11.08 14.93
N GLN A 209 -15.04 -10.25 13.96
CA GLN A 209 -14.65 -10.39 12.57
C GLN A 209 -13.25 -9.78 12.38
N PRO A 210 -12.32 -10.49 11.74
CA PRO A 210 -11.04 -9.92 11.35
C PRO A 210 -11.20 -8.98 10.16
N TYR A 211 -10.25 -8.04 10.02
CA TYR A 211 -10.29 -7.05 8.95
C TYR A 211 -10.23 -7.68 7.56
N ARG A 212 -11.01 -7.12 6.63
CA ARG A 212 -10.87 -7.32 5.19
C ARG A 212 -10.43 -6.01 4.55
N LEU A 213 -9.67 -6.12 3.47
CA LEU A 213 -9.16 -4.95 2.77
C LEU A 213 -10.29 -4.04 2.24
N SER A 214 -11.41 -4.61 1.80
CA SER A 214 -12.63 -3.87 1.43
C SER A 214 -13.15 -3.03 2.58
N ASP A 215 -13.27 -3.63 3.76
CA ASP A 215 -13.87 -2.99 4.93
C ASP A 215 -12.97 -1.83 5.41
N LEU A 216 -11.65 -1.95 5.26
CA LEU A 216 -10.70 -0.88 5.56
C LEU A 216 -10.82 0.30 4.59
N ILE A 217 -11.13 0.05 3.31
CA ILE A 217 -11.36 1.10 2.31
C ILE A 217 -12.64 1.86 2.62
N ASP A 218 -13.68 1.17 3.09
CA ASP A 218 -14.97 1.77 3.45
C ASP A 218 -14.90 2.58 4.74
N LEU A 219 -13.94 2.26 5.63
CA LEU A 219 -13.73 2.99 6.88
C LEU A 219 -13.10 4.38 6.68
N ILE A 220 -12.36 4.60 5.57
CA ILE A 220 -11.65 5.85 5.26
C ILE A 220 -12.52 6.81 4.46
#